data_AF-A0A317VDX2-F1
#
_entry.id   AF-A0A317VDX2-F1
#
_cell.length_a   1.000
_cell.length_b   1.000
_cell.length_c   1.000
_cell.angle_alpha   90.00
_cell.angle_beta   90.00
_cell.angle_gamma   90.00
#
_symmetry.space_group_name_H-M   'P 1'
#
loop_
_entity.id
_entity.type
_entity.pdbx_description
1 polymer ?
#
loop_
_entity_poly.entity_id
_entity_poly.type
_entity_poly.pdbx_seq_one_letter_code
_entity_poly.pdbx_strand_id
1 'polypeptide(L)'
;MPRELSISPDIFPGDELGWAGLPSNYLRGARRRLIFLNFLLHGHLSYYRHPDHIKVLSNLPDVREEILKDNAKRIIIRAKTESLYSEDCRATAYRIVSEIFPGWEQDSRILFLAIEVWHNRIFINIDVNRDNYNYDTAHKDKTILPVYVLRRHRGNWVLLRWPKEDGPVAAQLAEVYRVTGYGAKTPFFENHNSRIVHANPREFLK
;
A
#
# COMPACT_ATOMS: atom_id res chain seq x y z
N MET A 1 -45.02 -14.83 4.31
CA MET A 1 -44.29 -13.94 5.24
C MET A 1 -43.82 -14.75 6.44
N PRO A 2 -42.51 -14.90 6.67
CA PRO A 2 -41.98 -15.35 7.95
C PRO A 2 -41.40 -14.17 8.75
N ARG A 3 -41.62 -14.24 10.06
CA ARG A 3 -41.23 -13.27 11.09
C ARG A 3 -39.74 -13.34 11.42
N GLU A 4 -39.23 -12.18 11.83
CA GLU A 4 -37.89 -11.90 12.32
C GLU A 4 -37.46 -12.82 13.47
N LEU A 5 -36.18 -13.24 13.43
CA LEU A 5 -35.45 -13.76 14.58
C LEU A 5 -34.45 -12.69 15.01
N SER A 6 -34.71 -12.09 16.16
CA SER A 6 -33.80 -11.23 16.90
C SER A 6 -32.63 -12.04 17.46
N ILE A 7 -31.40 -11.53 17.30
CA ILE A 7 -30.23 -12.04 18.00
C ILE A 7 -29.72 -10.91 18.89
N SER A 8 -29.80 -11.13 20.20
CA SER A 8 -29.22 -10.28 21.25
C SER A 8 -27.69 -10.42 21.24
N PRO A 9 -26.94 -9.33 21.52
CA PRO A 9 -25.50 -9.41 21.72
C PRO A 9 -25.21 -9.89 23.14
N ASP A 10 -24.21 -10.74 23.31
CA ASP A 10 -23.08 -10.53 24.23
C ASP A 10 -22.31 -11.83 24.49
N ILE A 11 -21.10 -11.62 25.02
CA ILE A 11 -20.19 -12.57 25.67
C ILE A 11 -19.07 -13.09 24.75
N PHE A 12 -18.05 -12.24 24.59
CA PHE A 12 -16.67 -12.71 24.54
C PHE A 12 -16.23 -13.15 25.94
N PRO A 13 -15.56 -14.30 26.08
CA PRO A 13 -14.47 -14.45 27.03
C PRO A 13 -13.14 -14.54 26.28
N GLY A 14 -12.14 -13.87 26.84
CA GLY A 14 -10.78 -13.82 26.33
C GLY A 14 -9.99 -15.11 26.52
N ASP A 15 -8.88 -15.09 25.79
CA ASP A 15 -7.57 -15.66 26.05
C ASP A 15 -7.32 -17.18 25.99
N GLU A 16 -6.35 -17.47 25.11
CA GLU A 16 -5.38 -18.58 25.05
C GLU A 16 -5.72 -19.91 24.37
N LEU A 17 -4.70 -20.39 23.62
CA LEU A 17 -4.48 -21.68 22.93
C LEU A 17 -5.24 -21.86 21.59
N GLY A 18 -4.66 -22.27 20.47
CA GLY A 18 -3.29 -22.65 20.11
C GLY A 18 -3.17 -22.81 18.59
N TRP A 19 -2.01 -22.42 18.03
CA TRP A 19 -1.71 -22.44 16.58
C TRP A 19 -1.30 -23.83 16.05
N ALA A 20 -2.08 -24.87 16.31
CA ALA A 20 -1.80 -26.20 15.79
C ALA A 20 -3.08 -26.84 15.23
N GLY A 21 -3.35 -26.65 13.94
CA GLY A 21 -4.47 -27.35 13.31
C GLY A 21 -4.97 -26.85 11.96
N LEU A 22 -4.15 -26.23 11.10
CA LEU A 22 -4.58 -25.93 9.73
C LEU A 22 -3.81 -26.77 8.69
N PRO A 23 -4.51 -27.37 7.70
CA PRO A 23 -3.92 -28.30 6.75
C PRO A 23 -2.86 -27.65 5.85
N SER A 24 -1.78 -28.42 5.63
CA SER A 24 -0.54 -28.12 4.90
C SER A 24 -0.68 -27.40 3.53
N ASN A 25 -1.84 -27.50 2.89
CA ASN A 25 -2.05 -26.95 1.54
C ASN A 25 -2.42 -25.46 1.53
N TYR A 26 -2.72 -24.85 2.68
CA TYR A 26 -2.98 -23.40 2.81
C TYR A 26 -1.70 -22.56 2.97
N LEU A 27 -0.54 -23.19 3.19
CA LEU A 27 0.72 -22.51 3.51
C LEU A 27 1.59 -22.16 2.29
N ARG A 28 1.21 -22.55 1.08
CA ARG A 28 1.95 -22.16 -0.14
C ARG A 28 1.61 -20.76 -0.67
N GLY A 29 0.44 -20.21 -0.33
CA GLY A 29 0.05 -18.83 -0.71
C GLY A 29 0.35 -17.77 0.37
N ALA A 30 0.54 -18.18 1.63
CA ALA A 30 0.70 -17.27 2.75
C ALA A 30 2.14 -16.74 2.93
N ARG A 31 3.15 -17.39 2.34
CA ARG A 31 4.57 -17.04 2.52
C ARG A 31 5.08 -15.88 1.65
N ARG A 32 4.22 -15.28 0.80
CA ARG A 32 4.57 -14.09 -0.02
C ARG A 32 3.90 -12.79 0.46
N ARG A 33 3.32 -12.76 1.66
CA ARG A 33 2.62 -11.60 2.25
C ARG A 33 3.44 -10.86 3.32
N LEU A 34 4.77 -10.90 3.24
CA LEU A 34 5.63 -10.62 4.40
C LEU A 34 6.22 -9.19 4.47
N ILE A 35 6.12 -8.37 3.44
CA ILE A 35 6.93 -7.14 3.36
C ILE A 35 6.32 -6.00 4.19
N PHE A 36 5.02 -5.72 4.05
CA PHE A 36 4.36 -4.72 4.90
C PHE A 36 4.18 -5.18 6.34
N LEU A 37 4.14 -6.50 6.60
CA LEU A 37 4.21 -7.02 7.96
C LEU A 37 5.55 -6.69 8.61
N ASN A 38 6.67 -6.70 7.87
CA ASN A 38 7.95 -6.19 8.37
C ASN A 38 7.94 -4.67 8.60
N PHE A 39 7.28 -3.91 7.72
CA PHE A 39 7.07 -2.46 7.90
C PHE A 39 6.22 -2.13 9.15
N LEU A 40 5.24 -3.00 9.47
CA LEU A 40 4.35 -2.88 10.63
C LEU A 40 5.00 -3.35 11.94
N LEU A 41 5.67 -4.50 11.93
CA LEU A 41 6.27 -5.15 13.11
C LEU A 41 7.51 -4.42 13.64
N HIS A 42 8.28 -3.75 12.77
CA HIS A 42 9.55 -3.11 13.16
C HIS A 42 9.51 -1.59 13.07
N GLY A 43 8.31 -1.00 13.16
CA GLY A 43 8.11 0.46 13.19
C GLY A 43 8.73 1.17 14.41
N HIS A 44 9.35 0.45 15.34
CA HIS A 44 10.31 1.00 16.29
C HIS A 44 11.69 1.04 15.63
N LEU A 45 12.28 2.25 15.56
CA LEU A 45 13.59 2.57 14.99
C LEU A 45 14.81 1.86 15.64
N SER A 46 14.65 0.69 16.27
CA SER A 46 15.73 0.08 17.06
C SER A 46 16.56 -0.99 16.35
N TYR A 47 16.18 -1.52 15.18
CA TYR A 47 16.93 -2.63 14.58
C TYR A 47 17.04 -2.63 13.05
N TYR A 48 17.29 -1.49 12.39
CA TYR A 48 17.75 -1.53 10.99
C TYR A 48 18.77 -0.43 10.68
N ARG A 49 19.87 -0.85 10.05
CA ARG A 49 20.95 -0.03 9.49
C ARG A 49 20.37 1.22 8.82
N HIS A 50 20.92 2.38 9.18
CA HIS A 50 20.41 3.73 8.88
C HIS A 50 19.88 3.88 7.46
N PRO A 51 18.75 4.57 7.26
CA PRO A 51 18.33 4.99 5.93
C PRO A 51 19.43 5.84 5.27
N ASP A 52 19.77 5.52 4.03
CA ASP A 52 20.92 6.14 3.35
C ASP A 52 20.79 7.66 3.21
N HIS A 53 19.56 8.14 3.05
CA HIS A 53 19.25 9.57 2.94
C HIS A 53 17.90 9.91 3.57
N ILE A 54 17.89 10.87 4.49
CA ILE A 54 16.68 11.48 5.09
C ILE A 54 16.64 12.94 4.69
N LYS A 55 15.51 13.39 4.14
CA LYS A 55 15.21 14.81 3.93
C LYS A 55 14.01 15.21 4.77
N VAL A 56 14.16 16.27 5.56
CA VAL A 56 13.06 16.89 6.30
C VAL A 56 12.63 18.12 5.51
N LEU A 57 11.36 18.16 5.15
CA LEU A 57 10.77 19.17 4.27
C LEU A 57 9.61 19.83 5.02
N SER A 58 9.66 21.16 5.11
CA SER A 58 8.78 21.94 5.98
C SER A 58 7.46 22.33 5.31
N ASN A 59 7.38 22.29 3.98
CA ASN A 59 6.18 22.64 3.23
C ASN A 59 5.94 21.67 2.04
N LEU A 60 4.72 21.70 1.49
CA LEU A 60 4.31 20.82 0.40
C LEU A 60 4.98 21.13 -0.96
N PRO A 61 5.17 22.40 -1.36
CA PRO A 61 5.95 22.73 -2.55
C PRO A 61 7.33 22.07 -2.58
N ASP A 62 8.11 22.16 -1.50
CA ASP A 62 9.45 21.56 -1.40
C ASP A 62 9.39 20.03 -1.51
N VAL A 63 8.39 19.39 -0.89
CA VAL A 63 8.13 17.94 -0.99
C VAL A 63 7.90 17.54 -2.44
N ARG A 64 7.02 18.27 -3.12
CA ARG A 64 6.66 17.99 -4.51
C ARG A 64 7.86 18.19 -5.45
N GLU A 65 8.58 19.30 -5.33
CA GLU A 65 9.77 19.56 -6.14
C GLU A 65 10.83 18.48 -5.95
N GLU A 66 11.13 18.11 -4.71
CA GLU A 66 12.09 17.06 -4.39
C GLU A 66 11.67 15.68 -4.95
N ILE A 67 10.39 15.33 -4.86
CA ILE A 67 9.89 14.07 -5.40
C ILE A 67 9.97 14.05 -6.92
N LEU A 68 9.51 15.12 -7.58
CA LEU A 68 9.46 15.25 -9.05
C LEU A 68 10.84 15.43 -9.68
N LYS A 69 11.86 15.78 -8.90
CA LYS A 69 13.24 15.91 -9.37
C LYS A 69 13.80 14.56 -9.85
N ASP A 70 14.74 14.60 -10.79
CA ASP A 70 15.55 13.45 -11.21
C ASP A 70 14.73 12.31 -11.88
N ASN A 71 15.33 11.12 -11.90
CA ASN A 71 14.84 9.93 -12.59
C ASN A 71 13.61 9.30 -11.93
N ALA A 72 13.02 8.34 -12.64
CA ALA A 72 11.90 7.52 -12.18
C ALA A 72 12.12 6.95 -10.77
N LYS A 73 11.11 7.08 -9.91
CA LYS A 73 11.15 6.57 -8.53
C LYS A 73 9.76 6.19 -8.05
N ARG A 74 9.71 5.38 -6.99
CA ARG A 74 8.47 4.98 -6.32
C ARG A 74 8.37 5.66 -4.97
N ILE A 75 7.25 6.32 -4.72
CA ILE A 75 6.92 6.95 -3.45
C ILE A 75 5.86 6.12 -2.73
N ILE A 76 6.17 5.74 -1.49
CA ILE A 76 5.21 5.15 -0.56
C ILE A 76 4.84 6.24 0.45
N ILE A 77 3.64 6.80 0.33
CA ILE A 77 3.14 7.75 1.31
C ILE A 77 2.50 6.96 2.45
N ARG A 78 2.98 7.20 3.66
CA ARG A 78 2.45 6.60 4.88
C ARG A 78 1.62 7.62 5.65
N ALA A 79 0.35 7.31 5.84
CA ALA A 79 -0.58 8.09 6.66
C ALA A 79 -1.23 7.25 7.75
N LYS A 80 -1.71 7.92 8.80
CA LYS A 80 -2.61 7.32 9.78
C LYS A 80 -4.05 7.63 9.37
N THR A 81 -4.96 6.71 9.67
CA THR A 81 -6.41 6.90 9.59
C THR A 81 -7.03 6.54 10.92
N GLU A 82 -8.03 7.31 11.36
CA GLU A 82 -8.84 6.97 12.53
C GLU A 82 -10.01 6.07 12.15
N SER A 83 -10.39 6.07 10.86
CA SER A 83 -11.41 5.19 10.32
C SER A 83 -10.81 3.86 9.86
N LEU A 84 -11.45 2.76 10.24
CA LEU A 84 -11.21 1.42 9.68
C LEU A 84 -12.13 1.12 8.49
N TYR A 85 -13.08 2.02 8.19
CA TYR A 85 -13.99 1.89 7.06
C TYR A 85 -13.27 2.19 5.75
N SER A 86 -13.54 1.37 4.74
CA SER A 86 -12.81 1.40 3.46
C SER A 86 -13.04 2.68 2.66
N GLU A 87 -14.26 3.22 2.67
CA GLU A 87 -14.62 4.43 1.91
C GLU A 87 -13.85 5.65 2.44
N ASP A 88 -13.78 5.79 3.76
CA ASP A 88 -13.01 6.86 4.42
C ASP A 88 -11.51 6.74 4.14
N CYS A 89 -10.98 5.52 4.12
CA CYS A 89 -9.57 5.29 3.82
C CYS A 89 -9.23 5.69 2.39
N ARG A 90 -10.09 5.32 1.42
CA ARG A 90 -9.91 5.71 0.03
C ARG A 90 -10.00 7.23 -0.11
N ALA A 91 -11.04 7.86 0.42
CA ALA A 91 -11.20 9.32 0.38
C ALA A 91 -10.00 10.05 1.01
N THR A 92 -9.51 9.55 2.14
CA THR A 92 -8.32 10.07 2.81
C THR A 92 -7.07 9.94 1.93
N ALA A 93 -6.88 8.82 1.25
CA ALA A 93 -5.76 8.64 0.34
C ALA A 93 -5.81 9.64 -0.82
N TYR A 94 -6.96 9.78 -1.50
CA TYR A 94 -7.12 10.77 -2.57
C TYR A 94 -6.84 12.18 -2.09
N ARG A 95 -7.38 12.59 -0.93
CA ARG A 95 -7.11 13.91 -0.34
C ARG A 95 -5.61 14.15 -0.14
N ILE A 96 -4.89 13.18 0.42
CA ILE A 96 -3.44 13.28 0.64
C ILE A 96 -2.68 13.42 -0.69
N VAL A 97 -3.04 12.64 -1.71
CA VAL A 97 -2.42 12.73 -3.04
C VAL A 97 -2.68 14.10 -3.66
N SER A 98 -3.93 14.59 -3.63
CA SER A 98 -4.29 15.90 -4.16
C SER A 98 -3.63 17.06 -3.40
N GLU A 99 -3.36 16.92 -2.09
CA GLU A 99 -2.60 17.90 -1.31
C GLU A 99 -1.13 17.98 -1.76
N ILE A 100 -0.48 16.84 -2.00
CA ILE A 100 0.94 16.77 -2.36
C ILE A 100 1.14 17.08 -3.85
N PHE A 101 0.27 16.55 -4.71
CA PHE A 101 0.30 16.68 -6.16
C PHE A 101 -1.04 17.23 -6.66
N PRO A 102 -1.26 18.56 -6.58
CA PRO A 102 -2.45 19.17 -7.17
C PRO A 102 -2.53 18.92 -8.68
N GLY A 103 -3.68 18.44 -9.18
CA GLY A 103 -3.89 18.14 -10.61
C GLY A 103 -3.15 16.90 -11.11
N TRP A 104 -2.79 15.97 -10.21
CA TRP A 104 -2.07 14.74 -10.56
C TRP A 104 -2.78 13.89 -11.61
N GLU A 105 -4.10 13.97 -11.71
CA GLU A 105 -4.89 13.23 -12.70
C GLU A 105 -4.55 13.63 -14.14
N GLN A 106 -4.05 14.84 -14.36
CA GLN A 106 -3.62 15.36 -15.66
C GLN A 106 -2.09 15.38 -15.83
N ASP A 107 -1.33 15.04 -14.80
CA ASP A 107 0.13 15.01 -14.84
C ASP A 107 0.63 13.60 -15.16
N SER A 108 1.08 13.39 -16.40
CA SER A 108 1.56 12.08 -16.86
C SER A 108 2.78 11.56 -16.09
N ARG A 109 3.46 12.42 -15.31
CA ARG A 109 4.56 12.01 -14.46
C ARG A 109 4.08 11.27 -13.22
N ILE A 110 2.83 11.45 -12.79
CA ILE A 110 2.30 10.89 -11.55
C ILE A 110 1.40 9.69 -11.85
N LEU A 111 1.81 8.51 -11.41
CA LEU A 111 1.02 7.29 -11.52
C LEU A 111 0.58 6.85 -10.12
N PHE A 112 -0.69 7.10 -9.79
CA PHE A 112 -1.28 6.64 -8.53
C PHE A 112 -1.75 5.18 -8.66
N LEU A 113 -0.97 4.25 -8.11
CA LEU A 113 -1.05 2.82 -8.44
C LEU A 113 -1.87 2.00 -7.45
N ALA A 114 -1.67 2.18 -6.15
CA ALA A 114 -2.34 1.37 -5.14
C ALA A 114 -2.50 2.09 -3.79
N ILE A 115 -3.51 1.68 -3.05
CA ILE A 115 -3.85 2.07 -1.69
C ILE A 115 -3.98 0.78 -0.87
N GLU A 116 -3.15 0.62 0.14
CA GLU A 116 -3.22 -0.51 1.06
C GLU A 116 -3.53 -0.01 2.47
N VAL A 117 -4.49 -0.64 3.14
CA VAL A 117 -4.87 -0.32 4.52
C VAL A 117 -4.48 -1.47 5.42
N TRP A 118 -3.67 -1.17 6.42
CA TRP A 118 -3.25 -2.12 7.45
C TRP A 118 -3.44 -1.50 8.83
N HIS A 119 -4.27 -2.11 9.66
CA HIS A 119 -4.78 -1.54 10.90
C HIS A 119 -5.24 -0.09 10.68
N ASN A 120 -4.65 0.86 11.39
CA ASN A 120 -4.95 2.29 11.29
C ASN A 120 -3.97 3.05 10.36
N ARG A 121 -3.34 2.36 9.41
CA ARG A 121 -2.34 2.95 8.51
C ARG A 121 -2.74 2.77 7.06
N ILE A 122 -2.59 3.84 6.30
CA ILE A 122 -2.79 3.87 4.85
C ILE A 122 -1.41 3.99 4.21
N PHE A 123 -1.17 3.13 3.22
CA PHE A 123 0.00 3.13 2.36
C PHE A 123 -0.43 3.43 0.94
N ILE A 124 0.12 4.49 0.37
CA ILE A 124 -0.24 4.98 -0.96
C ILE A 124 0.98 4.81 -1.85
N ASN A 125 0.88 3.97 -2.87
CA ASN A 125 1.93 3.72 -3.84
C ASN A 125 1.75 4.62 -5.06
N ILE A 126 2.76 5.44 -5.33
CA ILE A 126 2.82 6.34 -6.47
C ILE A 126 4.15 6.13 -7.19
N ASP A 127 4.12 5.92 -8.50
CA ASP A 127 5.32 6.03 -9.32
C ASP A 127 5.39 7.44 -9.91
N VAL A 128 6.61 7.99 -9.96
CA VAL A 128 6.90 9.33 -10.46
C VAL A 128 7.89 9.22 -11.60
N ASN A 129 7.69 10.01 -12.67
CA ASN A 129 8.54 10.10 -13.87
C ASN A 129 8.73 8.72 -14.55
N ARG A 130 7.68 7.90 -14.60
CA ARG A 130 7.72 6.55 -15.21
C ARG A 130 7.06 6.56 -16.59
N ASP A 131 7.80 7.01 -17.60
CA ASP A 131 7.28 7.28 -18.94
C ASP A 131 6.88 6.03 -19.76
N ASN A 132 7.41 4.85 -19.39
CA ASN A 132 7.16 3.58 -20.10
C ASN A 132 6.23 2.63 -19.33
N TYR A 133 5.35 3.17 -18.50
CA TYR A 133 4.41 2.35 -17.75
C TYR A 133 3.33 1.76 -18.67
N ASN A 134 3.28 0.42 -18.75
CA ASN A 134 2.25 -0.29 -19.49
C ASN A 134 1.36 -1.09 -18.53
N TYR A 135 0.11 -0.64 -18.37
CA TYR A 135 -0.90 -1.24 -17.50
C TYR A 135 -1.24 -2.70 -17.89
N ASP A 136 -1.25 -3.02 -19.19
CA ASP A 136 -1.62 -4.34 -19.69
C ASP A 136 -0.58 -5.39 -19.28
N THR A 137 0.70 -5.00 -19.28
CA THR A 137 1.82 -5.87 -18.89
C THR A 137 2.27 -5.68 -17.44
N ALA A 138 1.64 -4.78 -16.67
CA ALA A 138 2.08 -4.42 -15.31
C ALA A 138 2.19 -5.60 -14.33
N HIS A 139 1.40 -6.66 -14.53
CA HIS A 139 1.48 -7.91 -13.74
C HIS A 139 2.77 -8.73 -13.98
N LYS A 140 3.49 -8.45 -15.07
CA LYS A 140 4.82 -9.03 -15.39
C LYS A 140 5.94 -8.06 -15.09
N ASP A 141 5.61 -6.78 -14.88
CA ASP A 141 6.58 -5.71 -14.73
C ASP A 141 7.14 -5.67 -13.30
N LYS A 142 8.39 -6.11 -13.17
CA LYS A 142 9.16 -6.08 -11.92
C LYS A 142 10.30 -5.06 -11.99
N THR A 143 10.12 -4.00 -12.78
CA THR A 143 11.10 -2.92 -12.88
C THR A 143 11.40 -2.38 -11.49
N ILE A 144 12.67 -2.44 -11.13
CA ILE A 144 13.18 -2.00 -9.84
C ILE A 144 13.34 -0.49 -9.92
N LEU A 145 12.52 0.23 -9.14
CA LEU A 145 12.61 1.68 -8.98
C LEU A 145 13.17 2.01 -7.60
N PRO A 146 13.97 3.08 -7.45
CA PRO A 146 14.32 3.60 -6.15
C PRO A 146 13.06 3.92 -5.33
N VAL A 147 12.89 3.25 -4.20
CA VAL A 147 11.77 3.45 -3.28
C VAL A 147 12.10 4.54 -2.25
N TYR A 148 11.18 5.48 -2.09
CA TYR A 148 11.20 6.45 -1.03
C TYR A 148 9.92 6.37 -0.20
N VAL A 149 10.04 6.57 1.11
CA VAL A 149 8.90 6.64 2.02
C VAL A 149 8.68 8.09 2.41
N LEU A 150 7.49 8.61 2.12
CA LEU A 150 7.05 9.93 2.56
C LEU A 150 6.12 9.78 3.77
N ARG A 151 6.42 10.47 4.87
CA ARG A 151 5.57 10.45 6.07
C ARG A 151 5.56 11.79 6.79
N ARG A 152 4.48 12.08 7.51
CA ARG A 152 4.48 13.17 8.49
C ARG A 152 5.21 12.76 9.77
N HIS A 153 6.04 13.65 10.30
CA HIS A 153 6.73 13.50 11.58
C HIS A 153 6.86 14.87 12.25
N ARG A 154 6.27 15.03 13.44
CA ARG A 154 6.28 16.27 14.24
C ARG A 154 5.92 17.53 13.42
N GLY A 155 4.85 17.43 12.63
CA GLY A 155 4.36 18.53 11.78
C GLY A 155 5.05 18.68 10.43
N ASN A 156 6.26 18.13 10.25
CA ASN A 156 6.99 18.19 8.98
C ASN A 156 6.80 16.94 8.12
N TRP A 157 7.06 17.07 6.82
CA TRP A 157 7.19 15.94 5.93
C TRP A 157 8.62 15.39 5.99
N VAL A 158 8.74 14.07 6.00
CA VAL A 158 10.03 13.38 5.96
C VAL A 158 10.01 12.44 4.77
N LEU A 159 10.96 12.66 3.85
CA LEU A 159 11.21 11.80 2.72
C LEU A 159 12.45 10.95 3.01
N LEU A 160 12.30 9.64 2.84
CA LEU A 160 13.27 8.65 3.27
C LEU A 160 13.64 7.73 2.12
N ARG A 161 14.92 7.64 1.75
CA ARG A 161 15.37 6.61 0.81
C ARG A 161 15.35 5.23 1.48
N TRP A 162 14.75 4.24 0.83
CA TRP A 162 14.64 2.86 1.35
C TRP A 162 15.04 1.79 0.32
N PRO A 163 16.34 1.55 0.10
CA PRO A 163 16.81 0.66 -0.97
C PRO A 163 16.41 -0.80 -0.81
N LYS A 164 16.23 -1.25 0.44
CA LYS A 164 15.84 -2.62 0.74
C LYS A 164 14.47 -3.00 0.15
N GLU A 165 13.63 -2.00 -0.14
CA GLU A 165 12.27 -2.19 -0.67
C GLU A 165 12.20 -2.08 -2.20
N ASP A 166 13.26 -1.70 -2.90
CA ASP A 166 13.20 -1.46 -4.35
C ASP A 166 12.69 -2.68 -5.13
N GLY A 167 13.28 -3.86 -4.83
CA GLY A 167 12.86 -5.13 -5.41
C GLY A 167 11.55 -5.66 -4.82
N PRO A 168 11.43 -5.77 -3.49
CA PRO A 168 10.23 -6.28 -2.82
C PRO A 168 8.93 -5.57 -3.24
N VAL A 169 8.92 -4.24 -3.27
CA VAL A 169 7.73 -3.46 -3.64
C VAL A 169 7.39 -3.62 -5.12
N ALA A 170 8.38 -3.73 -6.01
CA ALA A 170 8.14 -4.04 -7.41
C ALA A 170 7.48 -5.41 -7.61
N ALA A 171 7.96 -6.43 -6.91
CA ALA A 171 7.36 -7.76 -6.96
C ALA A 171 5.93 -7.79 -6.39
N GLN A 172 5.68 -7.07 -5.30
CA GLN A 172 4.34 -6.98 -4.70
C GLN A 172 3.37 -6.27 -5.64
N LEU A 173 3.77 -5.14 -6.22
CA LEU A 173 2.88 -4.40 -7.12
C LEU A 173 2.49 -5.28 -8.33
N ALA A 174 3.46 -5.96 -8.94
CA ALA A 174 3.19 -6.93 -10.02
C ALA A 174 2.20 -8.02 -9.58
N GLU A 175 2.31 -8.51 -8.34
CA GLU A 175 1.37 -9.47 -7.77
C GLU A 175 -0.04 -8.88 -7.62
N VAL A 176 -0.18 -7.63 -7.13
CA VAL A 176 -1.47 -6.94 -7.02
C VAL A 176 -2.14 -6.80 -8.40
N TYR A 177 -1.38 -6.40 -9.43
CA TYR A 177 -1.86 -6.39 -10.82
C TYR A 177 -2.31 -7.78 -11.28
N ARG A 178 -1.55 -8.81 -10.92
CA ARG A 178 -1.83 -10.20 -11.30
C ARG A 178 -3.12 -10.70 -10.66
N VAL A 179 -3.34 -10.45 -9.37
CA VAL A 179 -4.51 -10.97 -8.64
C VAL A 179 -5.77 -10.15 -8.88
N THR A 180 -5.67 -8.84 -9.08
CA THR A 180 -6.84 -7.96 -9.19
C THR A 180 -7.59 -8.15 -10.51
N GLY A 181 -6.86 -8.39 -11.62
CA GLY A 181 -7.49 -8.81 -12.88
C GLY A 181 -7.46 -7.84 -14.05
N TYR A 182 -8.10 -8.25 -15.15
CA TYR A 182 -8.38 -7.39 -16.30
C TYR A 182 -9.66 -6.57 -16.02
N GLY A 183 -9.58 -5.24 -16.18
CA GLY A 183 -10.71 -4.30 -15.98
C GLY A 183 -10.70 -3.48 -14.69
N ALA A 184 -9.83 -3.81 -13.73
CA ALA A 184 -9.67 -2.98 -12.53
C ALA A 184 -8.90 -1.70 -12.84
N LYS A 185 -9.32 -0.54 -12.33
CA LYS A 185 -8.60 0.72 -12.54
C LYS A 185 -7.73 1.06 -11.35
N THR A 186 -6.55 1.62 -11.64
CA THR A 186 -5.71 2.21 -10.61
C THR A 186 -6.33 3.50 -10.06
N PRO A 187 -6.08 3.84 -8.78
CA PRO A 187 -5.36 3.04 -7.81
C PRO A 187 -6.16 1.82 -7.33
N PHE A 188 -5.48 0.68 -7.24
CA PHE A 188 -6.04 -0.49 -6.58
C PHE A 188 -6.23 -0.21 -5.10
N PHE A 189 -7.21 -0.87 -4.48
CA PHE A 189 -7.49 -0.67 -3.07
C PHE A 189 -7.60 -2.02 -2.38
N GLU A 190 -6.74 -2.24 -1.39
CA GLU A 190 -6.73 -3.45 -0.57
C GLU A 190 -6.84 -3.05 0.90
N ASN A 191 -7.94 -3.46 1.55
CA ASN A 191 -8.09 -3.33 2.99
C ASN A 191 -7.72 -4.65 3.66
N HIS A 192 -6.53 -4.71 4.25
CA HIS A 192 -6.03 -5.92 4.90
C HIS A 192 -6.59 -6.11 6.32
N ASN A 193 -7.43 -5.20 6.81
CA ASN A 193 -8.22 -5.40 8.03
C ASN A 193 -9.44 -6.30 7.81
N SER A 194 -9.78 -6.57 6.55
CA SER A 194 -10.90 -7.43 6.18
C SER A 194 -10.45 -8.49 5.17
N ARG A 195 -11.34 -9.43 4.86
CA ARG A 195 -11.07 -10.45 3.86
C ARG A 195 -11.04 -9.82 2.47
N ILE A 196 -9.88 -9.84 1.83
CA ILE A 196 -9.72 -9.41 0.45
C ILE A 196 -10.15 -10.55 -0.49
N VAL A 197 -10.99 -10.21 -1.47
CA VAL A 197 -11.45 -11.12 -2.53
C VAL A 197 -11.18 -10.47 -3.86
N HIS A 198 -10.39 -11.12 -4.72
CA HIS A 198 -10.17 -10.66 -6.09
C HIS A 198 -11.07 -11.43 -7.04
N ALA A 199 -11.93 -10.71 -7.77
CA ALA A 199 -12.99 -11.31 -8.58
C ALA A 199 -12.51 -11.82 -9.95
N ASN A 200 -11.39 -11.32 -10.49
CA ASN A 200 -10.98 -11.61 -11.87
C ASN A 200 -9.46 -11.79 -12.10
N PRO A 201 -8.73 -12.60 -11.32
CA PRO A 201 -7.26 -12.73 -11.44
C PRO A 201 -6.76 -12.98 -12.88
N ARG A 202 -5.70 -12.27 -13.28
CA ARG A 202 -5.07 -12.37 -14.63
C ARG A 202 -4.42 -13.73 -14.92
N GLU A 203 -4.35 -14.62 -13.92
CA GLU A 203 -3.81 -15.99 -14.06
C GLU A 203 -4.75 -16.96 -14.78
N PHE A 204 -6.02 -16.62 -15.00
CA PHE A 204 -7.01 -17.57 -15.54
C PHE A 204 -7.35 -17.38 -17.02
N LEU A 205 -6.73 -16.42 -17.70
CA LEU A 205 -6.85 -16.31 -19.16
C LEU A 205 -5.69 -17.06 -19.80
N LYS A 206 -5.95 -18.34 -20.12
CA LYS A 206 -5.20 -19.12 -21.10
C LYS A 206 -5.55 -18.67 -22.51
#